data_AF-J2U840-F1
#
_entry.id   AF-J2U840-F1
#
_cell.length_a   1.000
_cell.length_b   1.000
_cell.length_c   1.000
_cell.angle_alpha   90.00
_cell.angle_beta   90.00
_cell.angle_gamma   90.00
#
_symmetry.space_group_name_H-M   'P 1'
#
loop_
_entity.id
_entity.type
_entity.pdbx_description
1 polymer ?
#
loop_
_entity_poly.entity_id
_entity_poly.type
_entity_poly.pdbx_seq_one_letter_code
_entity_poly.pdbx_strand_id
1 'polypeptide(L)' 'KVGKRMDFDSDILVRLSWCNQPMQWLPTKVHYPLDGVSHFRMFHDNVLISSMHTRLFFGMLLRAPVILWRRWRA' A
#
# COMPACT_ATOMS: atom_id res chain seq x y z
N LYS A 1 -9.29 7.38 5.12
CA LYS A 1 -8.19 7.81 6.01
C LYS A 1 -6.99 6.93 5.73
N VAL A 2 -5.84 7.55 5.43
CA VAL A 2 -4.61 6.81 5.14
C VAL A 2 -4.03 6.24 6.44
N GLY A 3 -3.38 5.08 6.36
CA GLY A 3 -2.67 4.45 7.48
C GLY A 3 -1.67 5.39 8.15
N LYS A 4 -1.24 5.05 9.36
CA LYS A 4 -0.26 5.87 10.11
C LYS A 4 0.95 5.07 10.61
N ARG A 5 1.00 3.78 10.27
CA ARG A 5 2.04 2.87 10.72
C ARG A 5 2.40 1.89 9.60
N MET A 6 2.55 0.60 9.92
CA MET A 6 2.90 -0.45 8.95
C MET A 6 1.86 -0.65 7.84
N ASP A 7 0.67 -0.08 8.00
CA ASP A 7 -0.40 -0.08 7.00
C ASP A 7 -0.28 1.08 5.98
N PHE A 8 0.61 2.05 6.21
CA PHE A 8 0.71 3.28 5.41
C PHE A 8 1.18 3.02 3.97
N ASP A 9 2.37 2.42 3.80
CA ASP A 9 3.05 2.32 2.50
C ASP A 9 2.15 1.63 1.45
N SER A 10 1.57 0.49 1.80
CA SER A 10 0.66 -0.23 0.92
C SER A 10 -0.65 0.53 0.66
N ASP A 11 -1.23 1.17 1.68
CA ASP A 11 -2.48 1.93 1.53
C ASP A 11 -2.30 3.14 0.61
N ILE A 12 -1.20 3.87 0.72
CA ILE A 12 -0.95 5.03 -0.15
C ILE A 12 -0.63 4.60 -1.59
N LEU A 13 0.19 3.56 -1.79
CA LEU A 13 0.54 3.06 -3.11
C LEU A 13 -0.69 2.59 -3.89
N VAL A 14 -1.58 1.82 -3.25
CA VAL A 14 -2.81 1.33 -3.90
C VAL A 14 -3.76 2.49 -4.23
N ARG A 15 -3.88 3.48 -3.34
CA ARG A 15 -4.71 4.67 -3.61
C ARG A 15 -4.17 5.50 -4.77
N LEU A 16 -2.86 5.73 -4.83
CA LEU A 16 -2.21 6.44 -5.94
C LEU A 16 -2.44 5.70 -7.26
N SER A 17 -2.33 4.37 -7.25
CA SER A 17 -2.66 3.54 -8.42
C SER A 17 -4.11 3.70 -8.86
N TRP A 18 -5.08 3.70 -7.95
CA TRP A 18 -6.50 3.93 -8.28
C TRP A 18 -6.77 5.33 -8.83
N CYS A 19 -6.00 6.32 -8.38
CA CYS A 19 -6.03 7.69 -8.90
C CYS A 19 -5.28 7.84 -10.25
N ASN A 20 -4.77 6.75 -10.83
CA ASN A 20 -3.97 6.76 -12.06
C ASN A 20 -2.79 7.74 -11.99
N GLN A 21 -2.17 7.86 -10.82
CA GLN A 21 -1.04 8.76 -10.61
C GLN A 21 0.25 8.14 -11.16
N PRO A 22 1.04 8.87 -11.96
CA PRO A 22 2.33 8.39 -12.43
C PRO A 22 3.30 8.29 -11.24
N MET A 23 3.82 7.09 -11.00
CA MET A 23 4.80 6.82 -9.93
C MET A 23 6.17 6.55 -10.55
N GLN A 24 7.21 7.18 -10.00
CA GLN A 24 8.59 6.99 -10.43
C GLN A 24 9.34 6.18 -9.40
N TRP A 25 10.02 5.12 -9.84
CA TRP A 25 10.81 4.25 -8.98
C TRP A 25 12.28 4.65 -9.07
N LEU A 26 12.84 5.14 -7.97
CA LEU A 26 14.21 5.63 -7.90
C LEU A 26 15.12 4.56 -7.26
N PRO A 27 16.24 4.19 -7.91
CA PRO A 27 17.20 3.27 -7.31
C PRO A 27 17.81 3.92 -6.06
N THR A 28 17.47 3.38 -4.89
CA THR A 28 17.88 3.92 -3.60
C THR A 28 18.73 2.88 -2.87
N LYS A 29 19.93 3.26 -2.41
CA LYS A 29 20.75 2.39 -1.57
C LYS A 29 20.12 2.30 -0.18
N VAL A 30 19.78 1.09 0.25
CA VAL A 30 19.24 0.83 1.58
C VAL A 30 20.35 0.26 2.47
N HIS A 31 20.53 0.85 3.66
CA HIS A 31 21.50 0.39 4.65
C HIS A 31 20.76 -0.20 5.85
N TYR A 32 20.97 -1.49 6.13
CA TYR A 32 20.42 -2.18 7.28
C TYR A 32 21.52 -2.37 8.33
N PRO A 33 21.54 -1.59 9.43
CA PRO A 33 22.53 -1.76 10.48
C PRO A 33 22.33 -3.11 11.19
N LEU A 34 23.43 -3.76 11.59
CA LEU A 34 23.39 -5.04 12.30
C LEU A 34 22.73 -4.93 13.69
N ASP A 35 22.90 -3.78 14.35
CA ASP A 35 22.27 -3.48 15.64
C ASP A 35 20.85 -2.91 15.50
N GLY A 36 20.23 -3.10 14.33
CA GLY A 36 18.89 -2.60 14.04
C GLY A 36 17.83 -3.28 14.91
N VAL A 37 17.15 -2.51 15.74
CA VAL A 37 15.97 -2.99 16.47
C VAL A 37 14.74 -2.89 15.57
N SER A 38 13.96 -3.98 15.51
CA SER A 38 12.68 -3.95 14.82
C SER A 38 11.64 -3.17 15.62
N HIS A 39 11.07 -2.13 15.02
CA HIS A 39 9.91 -1.40 15.56
C HIS A 39 8.58 -2.12 15.30
N PHE A 40 8.61 -3.33 14.73
CA PHE A 40 7.42 -4.09 14.38
C PHE A 40 6.78 -4.72 15.61
N ARG A 41 5.53 -4.32 15.88
CA ARG A 41 4.72 -4.88 16.97
C ARG A 41 3.87 -6.01 16.40
N MET A 42 4.35 -7.24 16.54
CA MET A 42 3.80 -8.43 15.88
C MET A 42 2.27 -8.49 15.85
N PHE A 43 1.58 -8.38 16.99
CA PHE A 43 0.12 -8.48 17.00
C PHE A 43 -0.57 -7.25 16.41
N HIS A 44 -0.25 -6.07 16.93
CA HIS A 44 -0.91 -4.82 16.55
C HIS A 44 -0.71 -4.48 15.07
N ASP A 45 0.51 -4.68 14.56
CA ASP A 45 0.83 -4.31 13.20
C ASP A 45 0.28 -5.32 12.20
N ASN A 46 0.22 -6.61 12.54
CA ASN A 46 -0.52 -7.58 11.75
C ASN A 46 -2.02 -7.24 11.66
N VAL A 47 -2.65 -6.84 12.78
CA VAL A 47 -4.06 -6.42 12.77
C VAL A 47 -4.28 -5.22 11.85
N LEU A 48 -3.39 -4.21 11.92
CA LEU A 48 -3.46 -3.05 11.03
C LEU A 48 -3.29 -3.44 9.56
N ILE A 49 -2.28 -4.26 9.26
CA ILE A 49 -2.01 -4.74 7.90
C ILE A 49 -3.23 -5.51 7.36
N SER A 50 -3.77 -6.46 8.13
CA SER A 50 -4.94 -7.24 7.73
C SER A 50 -6.16 -6.36 7.50
N SER A 51 -6.50 -5.47 8.44
CA SER A 51 -7.66 -4.57 8.30
C SER A 51 -7.53 -3.65 7.08
N MET A 52 -6.33 -3.12 6.85
CA MET A 52 -6.03 -2.28 5.69
C MET A 52 -6.21 -3.07 4.38
N HIS A 53 -5.67 -4.29 4.29
CA HIS A 53 -5.85 -5.15 3.12
C HIS A 53 -7.32 -5.48 2.87
N THR A 54 -8.08 -5.82 3.92
CA THR A 54 -9.52 -6.07 3.81
C THR A 54 -10.24 -4.86 3.23
N ARG A 55 -9.95 -3.65 3.73
CA ARG A 55 -10.55 -2.40 3.23
C ARG A 55 -10.16 -2.11 1.78
N LEU A 56 -8.89 -2.32 1.42
CA LEU A 56 -8.42 -2.12 0.05
C LEU A 56 -9.03 -3.13 -0.92
N PHE A 57 -9.13 -4.39 -0.54
CA PHE A 57 -9.71 -5.44 -1.36
C PHE A 57 -11.17 -5.14 -1.71
N PHE A 58 -12.02 -4.90 -0.71
CA PHE A 58 -13.42 -4.53 -0.98
C PHE A 58 -13.52 -3.19 -1.72
N GLY A 59 -12.65 -2.22 -1.39
CA GLY A 59 -12.57 -0.95 -2.10
C GLY A 59 -12.11 -1.10 -3.56
N MET A 60 -11.34 -2.13 -3.88
CA MET A 60 -10.91 -2.47 -5.24
C MET A 60 -12.07 -3.05 -6.02
N LEU A 61 -12.85 -3.99 -5.44
CA LEU A 61 -13.96 -4.63 -6.14
C LEU A 61 -14.95 -3.61 -6.72
N LEU A 62 -15.29 -2.58 -5.96
CA LEU A 62 -16.14 -1.48 -6.43
C LEU A 62 -15.50 -0.65 -7.56
N ARG A 63 -14.17 -0.52 -7.56
CA ARG A 63 -13.42 0.29 -8.55
C ARG A 63 -12.91 -0.53 -9.74
N ALA A 64 -12.96 -1.86 -9.65
CA ALA A 64 -12.38 -2.77 -10.63
C ALA A 64 -12.90 -2.53 -12.06
N PRO A 65 -14.22 -2.30 -12.29
CA PRO A 65 -14.71 -2.02 -13.65
C PRO A 65 -14.04 -0.79 -14.28
N VAL A 66 -13.90 0.29 -13.50
CA VAL A 66 -13.28 1.55 -13.97
C VAL A 66 -11.78 1.38 -14.19
N ILE A 67 -11.09 0.70 -13.28
CA ILE A 67 -9.64 0.45 -13.39
C ILE A 67 -9.34 -0.42 -14.61
N LEU A 68 -10.10 -1.50 -14.82
CA LEU A 68 -9.96 -2.37 -15.98
C LEU A 68 -10.25 -1.61 -17.27
N TRP A 69 -11.33 -0.84 -17.31
CA TRP A 69 -11.65 0.00 -18.48
C TRP A 69 -10.53 0.99 -18.84
N ARG A 70 -9.93 1.65 -17.84
CA ARG A 70 -8.79 2.56 -18.05
C ARG A 70 -7.57 1.82 -18.60
N ARG A 71 -7.28 0.62 -18.09
CA ARG A 71 -6.16 -0.21 -18.56
C ARG A 71 -6.36 -0.74 -19.97
N TRP A 72 -7.60 -1.01 -20.37
CA TRP A 72 -7.92 -1.45 -21.73
C TRP A 72 -7.83 -0.33 -22.77
N ARG A 73 -8.00 0.93 -22.35
CA ARG A 73 -7.90 2.11 -23.22
C ARG A 73 -6.49 2.69 -23.33
N ALA A 74 -5.61 2.38 -22.37
CA ALA A 74 -4.22 2.78 -22.37
C ALA A 74 -3.40 1.86 -23.28
#